data_AF-A0A2P5EP21-F1
#
_entry.id   AF-A0A2P5EP21-F1
#
_cell.length_a   1.000
_cell.length_b   1.000
_cell.length_c   1.000
_cell.angle_alpha   90.00
_cell.angle_beta   90.00
_cell.angle_gamma   90.00
#
_symmetry.space_group_name_H-M   'P 1'
#
loop_
_entity.id
_entity.type
_entity.pdbx_description
1 polymer ?
#
loop_
_entity_poly.entity_id
_entity_poly.type
_entity_poly.pdbx_seq_one_letter_code
_entity_poly.pdbx_strand_id
1 'polypeptide(L)'
;MDVNTSVVQNFFSCSPMLDDFRLIECSGLTSLEIPNNLVKLKSLLIKTRTDEISKVAIRASNLESTYSGSLPSEIKLEASEDTLKKLAIERTNITGTWLQCQIARFVGLKVLILENIDTLTTTVKISSQTLTELIIMDYINLEAETIIDAPD
;
A
#
# COMPACT_ATOMS: atom_id res chain seq x y z
N MET A 1 -18.28 3.35 -11.24
CA MET A 1 -18.43 2.21 -12.17
C MET A 1 -18.46 0.98 -11.31
N ASP A 2 -19.51 0.16 -11.42
CA ASP A 2 -19.57 -1.09 -10.66
C ASP A 2 -18.59 -2.09 -11.27
N VAL A 3 -17.62 -2.49 -10.46
CA VAL A 3 -16.60 -3.45 -10.85
C VAL A 3 -16.85 -4.71 -10.04
N ASN A 4 -17.00 -5.84 -10.75
CA ASN A 4 -17.12 -7.15 -10.12
C ASN A 4 -15.74 -7.79 -10.01
N THR A 5 -15.45 -8.45 -8.88
CA THR A 5 -14.19 -9.18 -8.65
C THR A 5 -13.86 -10.13 -9.81
N SER A 6 -14.86 -10.82 -10.37
CA SER A 6 -14.66 -11.72 -11.53
C SER A 6 -14.14 -11.01 -12.77
N VAL A 7 -14.58 -9.78 -13.04
CA VAL A 7 -14.11 -8.97 -14.18
C VAL A 7 -12.64 -8.61 -14.00
N VAL A 8 -12.25 -8.21 -12.78
CA VAL A 8 -10.86 -7.86 -12.46
C VAL A 8 -9.94 -9.09 -12.55
N GLN A 9 -10.37 -10.24 -12.03
CA GLN A 9 -9.58 -11.48 -12.13
C GLN A 9 -9.43 -11.96 -13.58
N ASN A 10 -10.50 -11.86 -14.38
CA ASN A 10 -10.43 -12.16 -15.81
C ASN A 10 -9.52 -11.18 -16.56
N PHE A 11 -9.48 -9.92 -16.15
CA PHE A 11 -8.55 -8.95 -16.72
C PHE A 11 -7.09 -9.35 -16.46
N PHE A 12 -6.76 -9.78 -15.24
CA PHE A 12 -5.41 -10.24 -14.91
C PHE A 12 -5.02 -11.51 -15.66
N SER A 13 -5.94 -12.47 -15.83
CA SER A 13 -5.64 -13.70 -16.57
C SER A 13 -5.38 -13.46 -18.06
N CYS A 14 -6.06 -12.49 -18.65
CA CYS A 14 -5.88 -12.09 -20.05
C CYS A 14 -4.69 -11.13 -20.28
N SER A 15 -4.14 -10.55 -19.21
CA SER A 15 -3.15 -9.46 -19.30
C SER A 15 -1.85 -9.75 -18.51
N PRO A 16 -1.13 -10.86 -18.77
CA PRO A 16 0.07 -11.23 -18.01
C PRO A 16 1.25 -10.26 -18.18
N MET A 17 1.20 -9.39 -19.20
CA MET A 17 2.23 -8.40 -19.51
C MET A 17 2.01 -7.04 -18.81
N LEU A 18 0.95 -6.90 -18.00
CA LEU A 18 0.58 -5.66 -17.34
C LEU A 18 1.73 -5.13 -16.47
N ASP A 19 2.09 -3.87 -16.64
CA ASP A 19 3.16 -3.19 -15.89
C ASP A 19 2.65 -2.09 -14.95
N ASP A 20 1.50 -1.50 -15.24
CA ASP A 20 0.77 -0.55 -14.40
C ASP A 20 -0.70 -0.97 -14.29
N PHE A 21 -1.20 -1.07 -13.05
CA PHE A 21 -2.62 -1.31 -12.78
C PHE A 21 -3.18 -0.23 -11.86
N ARG A 22 -4.33 0.33 -12.24
CA ARG A 22 -5.02 1.34 -11.43
C ARG A 22 -6.48 1.01 -11.28
N LEU A 23 -6.93 0.99 -10.03
CA LEU A 23 -8.32 0.90 -9.65
C LEU A 23 -8.68 2.21 -8.96
N ILE A 24 -9.41 3.09 -9.66
CA ILE A 24 -9.72 4.45 -9.22
C ILE A 24 -11.23 4.62 -9.16
N GLU A 25 -11.75 5.00 -7.99
CA GLU A 25 -13.15 5.34 -7.75
C GLU A 25 -14.15 4.26 -8.21
N CYS A 26 -13.73 3.00 -8.09
CA CYS A 26 -14.56 1.83 -8.39
C CYS A 26 -15.40 1.44 -7.17
N SER A 27 -16.62 0.98 -7.43
CA SER A 27 -17.60 0.48 -6.45
C SER A 27 -17.90 -1.00 -6.71
N GLY A 28 -18.48 -1.68 -5.73
CA GLY A 28 -18.97 -3.06 -5.86
C GLY A 28 -17.91 -4.15 -5.65
N LEU A 29 -16.67 -3.77 -5.34
CA LEU A 29 -15.60 -4.69 -4.95
C LEU A 29 -15.56 -4.83 -3.43
N THR A 30 -15.72 -6.05 -2.93
CA THR A 30 -15.54 -6.34 -1.49
C THR A 30 -14.13 -6.85 -1.17
N SER A 31 -13.47 -7.45 -2.16
CA SER A 31 -12.10 -7.94 -2.05
C SER A 31 -11.36 -7.84 -3.38
N LEU A 32 -10.05 -7.64 -3.30
CA LEU A 32 -9.15 -7.57 -4.44
C LEU A 32 -7.91 -8.45 -4.18
N GLU A 33 -7.62 -9.33 -5.14
CA GLU A 33 -6.41 -10.14 -5.14
C GLU A 33 -5.61 -9.83 -6.40
N ILE A 34 -4.38 -9.32 -6.24
CA ILE A 34 -3.43 -9.17 -7.33
C ILE A 34 -2.59 -10.47 -7.38
N PRO A 35 -2.70 -11.27 -8.45
CA PRO A 35 -2.05 -12.56 -8.53
C PRO A 35 -0.55 -12.45 -8.89
N ASN A 36 0.25 -13.42 -8.44
CA ASN A 36 1.70 -13.45 -8.65
C ASN A 36 2.13 -13.72 -10.11
N ASN A 37 1.19 -14.04 -11.01
CA ASN A 37 1.49 -14.25 -12.43
C ASN A 37 1.69 -12.94 -13.21
N LEU A 38 1.39 -11.77 -12.60
CA LEU A 38 1.64 -10.46 -13.18
C LEU A 38 3.11 -10.05 -13.02
N VAL A 39 4.01 -10.85 -13.60
CA VAL A 39 5.47 -10.72 -13.42
C VAL A 39 6.04 -9.40 -13.95
N LYS A 40 5.31 -8.64 -14.75
CA LYS A 40 5.73 -7.31 -15.23
C LYS A 40 5.19 -6.14 -14.41
N LEU A 41 4.30 -6.41 -13.45
CA LEU A 41 3.62 -5.34 -12.69
C LEU A 41 4.62 -4.61 -11.80
N LYS A 42 4.85 -3.34 -12.14
CA LYS A 42 5.76 -2.41 -11.45
C LYS A 42 5.01 -1.37 -10.63
N SER A 43 3.81 -1.00 -11.06
CA SER A 43 3.04 0.08 -10.46
C SER A 43 1.61 -0.39 -10.17
N LEU A 44 1.18 -0.18 -8.93
CA LEU A 44 -0.16 -0.48 -8.47
C LEU A 44 -0.75 0.76 -7.80
N LEU A 45 -1.94 1.16 -8.23
CA LEU A 45 -2.72 2.20 -7.56
C LEU A 45 -4.11 1.69 -7.26
N ILE A 46 -4.51 1.72 -6.00
CA ILE A 46 -5.86 1.40 -5.55
C ILE A 46 -6.37 2.62 -4.79
N LYS A 47 -7.40 3.29 -5.30
CA LYS A 47 -8.03 4.44 -4.64
C LYS A 47 -9.53 4.31 -4.79
N THR A 48 -10.22 3.86 -3.74
CA THR A 48 -11.68 3.69 -3.77
C THR A 48 -12.40 4.85 -3.09
N ARG A 49 -13.64 5.10 -3.51
CA ARG A 49 -14.54 6.07 -2.83
C ARG A 49 -15.28 5.44 -1.67
N THR A 50 -15.34 4.11 -1.62
CA THR A 50 -16.14 3.35 -0.67
C THR A 50 -15.24 2.51 0.23
N ASP A 51 -15.70 2.32 1.46
CA ASP A 51 -15.22 1.36 2.46
C ASP A 51 -15.66 -0.09 2.16
N GLU A 52 -16.17 -0.32 0.94
CA GLU A 52 -16.66 -1.63 0.50
C GLU A 52 -15.53 -2.67 0.38
N ILE A 53 -14.34 -2.25 -0.06
CA ILE A 53 -13.19 -3.16 -0.11
C ILE A 53 -12.75 -3.40 1.34
N SER A 54 -12.99 -4.61 1.82
CA SER A 54 -12.62 -5.07 3.17
C SER A 54 -11.34 -5.90 3.20
N LYS A 55 -10.85 -6.33 2.02
CA LYS A 55 -9.60 -7.08 1.90
C LYS A 55 -8.83 -6.81 0.60
N VAL A 56 -7.54 -6.56 0.72
CA VAL A 56 -6.59 -6.46 -0.40
C VAL A 56 -5.41 -7.39 -0.17
N ALA A 57 -5.18 -8.30 -1.11
CA ALA A 57 -4.01 -9.15 -1.16
C ALA A 57 -3.21 -8.87 -2.43
N ILE A 58 -1.96 -8.43 -2.28
CA ILE A 58 -1.09 -8.07 -3.39
C ILE A 58 0.06 -9.07 -3.44
N ARG A 59 0.14 -9.88 -4.49
CA ARG A 59 1.26 -10.77 -4.76
C ARG A 59 1.93 -10.32 -6.04
N ALA A 60 3.00 -9.55 -5.92
CA ALA A 60 3.67 -8.94 -7.07
C ALA A 60 5.17 -8.80 -6.81
N SER A 61 5.94 -9.77 -7.31
CA SER A 61 7.38 -9.87 -7.05
C SER A 61 8.21 -8.75 -7.67
N ASN A 62 7.70 -8.03 -8.66
CA ASN A 62 8.42 -6.95 -9.34
C ASN A 62 7.82 -5.57 -9.07
N LEU A 63 6.96 -5.47 -8.05
CA LEU A 63 6.30 -4.23 -7.71
C LEU A 63 7.34 -3.21 -7.20
N GLU A 64 7.40 -2.05 -7.85
CA GLU A 64 8.32 -0.96 -7.52
C GLU A 64 7.60 0.16 -6.76
N SER A 65 6.32 0.39 -7.06
CA SER A 65 5.51 1.44 -6.44
C SER A 65 4.10 0.93 -6.17
N THR A 66 3.61 1.19 -4.96
CA THR A 66 2.21 0.99 -4.63
C THR A 66 1.64 2.22 -3.93
N TYR A 67 0.47 2.66 -4.40
CA TYR A 67 -0.35 3.65 -3.73
C TYR A 67 -1.67 3.01 -3.40
N SER A 68 -2.07 3.10 -2.14
CA SER A 68 -3.34 2.54 -1.73
C SER A 68 -4.07 3.48 -0.78
N GLY A 69 -5.19 4.01 -1.23
CA GLY A 69 -6.04 4.94 -0.50
C GLY A 69 -7.42 4.37 -0.20
N SER A 70 -7.95 4.72 0.98
CA SER A 70 -9.20 4.17 1.53
C SER A 70 -9.13 2.64 1.63
N LEU A 71 -8.01 2.14 2.14
CA LEU A 71 -7.76 0.71 2.14
C LEU A 71 -8.71 -0.05 3.09
N PRO A 72 -8.95 -1.33 2.78
CA PRO A 72 -9.56 -2.30 3.67
C PRO A 72 -8.93 -2.39 5.06
N SER A 73 -9.72 -2.93 5.99
CA SER A 73 -9.27 -3.37 7.31
C SER A 73 -8.21 -4.48 7.28
N GLU A 74 -8.12 -5.26 6.19
CA GLU A 74 -7.09 -6.29 6.00
C GLU A 74 -6.25 -6.03 4.73
N ILE A 75 -4.94 -5.83 4.91
CA ILE A 75 -3.96 -5.67 3.82
C ILE A 75 -2.87 -6.73 3.94
N LYS A 76 -2.68 -7.48 2.86
CA LYS A 76 -1.56 -8.38 2.68
C LYS A 76 -0.74 -7.91 1.50
N LEU A 77 0.48 -7.44 1.77
CA LEU A 77 1.42 -7.01 0.75
C LEU A 77 2.57 -8.02 0.66
N GLU A 78 2.59 -8.81 -0.40
CA GLU A 78 3.61 -9.82 -0.76
C GLU A 78 4.35 -9.33 -2.02
N ALA A 79 5.20 -8.30 -1.86
CA ALA A 79 6.17 -7.86 -2.85
C ALA A 79 7.60 -8.29 -2.44
N SER A 80 8.53 -8.31 -3.39
CA SER A 80 9.94 -8.58 -3.10
C SER A 80 10.55 -7.44 -2.28
N GLU A 81 11.45 -7.82 -1.37
CA GLU A 81 12.05 -6.91 -0.37
C GLU A 81 12.91 -5.81 -1.01
N ASP A 82 13.51 -6.12 -2.15
CA ASP A 82 14.46 -5.29 -2.89
C ASP A 82 13.83 -4.44 -4.01
N THR A 83 12.62 -4.80 -4.47
CA THR A 83 11.99 -4.12 -5.62
C THR A 83 11.17 -2.91 -5.22
N LEU A 84 10.47 -2.97 -4.08
CA LEU A 84 9.52 -1.92 -3.68
C LEU A 84 10.27 -0.67 -3.20
N LYS A 85 10.21 0.39 -4.01
CA LYS A 85 10.87 1.68 -3.76
C LYS A 85 9.92 2.74 -3.20
N LYS A 86 8.62 2.61 -3.45
CA LYS A 86 7.61 3.56 -2.98
C LYS A 86 6.40 2.86 -2.38
N LEU A 87 6.08 3.22 -1.15
CA LEU A 87 4.88 2.81 -0.44
C LEU A 87 4.10 4.06 -0.04
N ALA A 88 2.88 4.18 -0.55
CA ALA A 88 1.97 5.26 -0.20
C ALA A 88 0.65 4.69 0.31
N ILE A 89 0.23 5.16 1.47
CA ILE A 89 -0.93 4.66 2.20
C ILE A 89 -1.79 5.88 2.59
N GLU A 90 -3.06 5.85 2.21
CA GLU A 90 -4.04 6.92 2.49
C GLU A 90 -5.27 6.33 3.20
N ARG A 91 -5.82 7.03 4.22
CA ARG A 91 -7.12 6.70 4.87
C ARG A 91 -7.28 5.22 5.22
N THR A 92 -6.27 4.67 5.89
CA THR A 92 -6.19 3.23 6.18
C THR A 92 -6.10 2.98 7.67
N ASN A 93 -6.81 1.94 8.15
CA ASN A 93 -6.58 1.41 9.49
C ASN A 93 -5.32 0.51 9.53
N ILE A 94 -4.14 1.12 9.71
CA ILE A 94 -2.88 0.40 9.97
C ILE A 94 -2.44 0.58 11.43
N THR A 95 -1.78 -0.43 11.96
CA THR A 95 -1.10 -0.36 13.27
C THR A 95 0.35 0.09 13.08
N GLY A 96 0.93 0.69 14.13
CA GLY A 96 2.35 1.04 14.13
C GLY A 96 3.26 -0.17 13.92
N THR A 97 2.89 -1.33 14.48
CA THR A 97 3.60 -2.60 14.29
C THR A 97 3.58 -3.08 12.84
N TRP A 98 2.44 -2.97 12.15
CA TRP A 98 2.35 -3.34 10.73
C TRP A 98 3.26 -2.45 9.89
N LEU A 99 3.25 -1.14 10.15
CA LEU A 99 4.05 -0.16 9.41
C LEU A 99 5.56 -0.40 9.63
N GLN A 100 5.98 -0.63 10.87
CA GLN A 100 7.37 -0.98 11.21
C GLN A 100 7.82 -2.26 10.50
N CYS A 101 6.97 -3.29 10.48
CA CYS A 101 7.26 -4.52 9.75
C CYS A 101 7.44 -4.28 8.24
N GLN A 102 6.61 -3.43 7.62
CA GLN A 102 6.78 -3.12 6.19
C GLN A 102 8.09 -2.36 5.93
N ILE A 103 8.41 -1.36 6.75
CA ILE A 103 9.64 -0.56 6.60
C ILE A 103 10.88 -1.44 6.77
N ALA A 104 10.90 -2.30 7.79
CA ALA A 104 12.02 -3.21 8.04
C ALA A 104 12.18 -4.27 6.94
N ARG A 105 11.07 -4.72 6.34
CA ARG A 105 11.07 -5.73 5.27
C ARG A 105 11.51 -5.17 3.93
N PHE A 106 11.05 -3.99 3.53
CA PHE A 106 11.37 -3.43 2.21
C PHE A 106 12.68 -2.66 2.26
N VAL A 107 13.79 -3.41 2.16
CA VAL A 107 15.15 -2.87 2.19
C VAL A 107 15.46 -1.92 1.03
N GLY A 108 14.67 -1.95 -0.06
CA GLY A 108 14.77 -1.02 -1.18
C GLY A 108 13.90 0.24 -1.07
N LEU A 109 13.13 0.40 0.03
CA LEU A 109 12.15 1.47 0.16
C LEU A 109 12.82 2.85 0.26
N LYS A 110 12.48 3.75 -0.66
CA LYS A 110 13.02 5.12 -0.76
C LYS A 110 12.01 6.18 -0.39
N VAL A 111 10.74 5.93 -0.65
CA VAL A 111 9.65 6.88 -0.46
C VAL A 111 8.55 6.24 0.37
N LEU A 112 8.23 6.87 1.51
CA LEU A 112 7.09 6.51 2.34
C LEU A 112 6.14 7.70 2.44
N ILE A 113 4.88 7.47 2.05
CA ILE A 113 3.81 8.48 2.14
C ILE A 113 2.71 7.94 3.04
N LEU A 114 2.38 8.69 4.08
CA LEU A 114 1.29 8.40 5.01
C LEU A 114 0.32 9.58 4.98
N GLU A 115 -0.90 9.35 4.50
CA GLU A 115 -1.91 10.39 4.31
C GLU A 115 -3.16 10.02 5.10
N ASN A 116 -3.63 10.90 5.99
CA ASN A 116 -4.90 10.73 6.69
C ASN A 116 -5.02 9.37 7.42
N ILE A 117 -4.03 9.06 8.25
CA ILE A 117 -3.96 7.80 9.01
C ILE A 117 -4.39 8.03 10.46
N ASP A 118 -5.70 7.98 10.70
CA ASP A 118 -6.29 8.29 12.01
C ASP A 118 -6.02 7.23 13.09
N THR A 119 -5.59 6.03 12.70
CA THR A 119 -5.48 4.86 13.58
C THR A 119 -4.10 4.65 14.18
N LEU A 120 -3.11 5.43 13.73
CA LEU A 120 -1.76 5.39 14.28
C LEU A 120 -1.75 6.11 15.64
N THR A 121 -2.13 5.40 16.69
CA THR A 121 -2.18 5.93 18.07
C THR A 121 -0.88 5.72 18.86
N THR A 122 0.10 5.04 18.27
CA THR A 122 1.38 4.68 18.91
C THR A 122 2.55 5.33 18.17
N THR A 123 3.60 5.72 18.89
CA THR A 123 4.87 6.18 18.32
C THR A 123 5.43 5.14 17.34
N VAL A 124 5.62 5.53 16.07
CA VAL A 124 6.27 4.70 15.06
C VAL A 124 7.71 5.15 14.93
N LYS A 125 8.64 4.31 15.40
CA LYS A 125 10.06 4.47 15.04
C LYS A 125 10.27 4.02 13.60
N ILE A 126 10.68 4.93 12.74
CA ILE A 126 11.05 4.66 11.35
C ILE A 126 12.57 4.57 11.31
N SER A 127 13.12 3.37 11.08
CA SER A 127 14.56 3.16 10.91
C SER A 127 14.80 2.53 9.55
N SER A 128 15.37 3.31 8.63
CA SER A 128 15.71 2.86 7.28
C SER A 128 16.95 3.60 6.80
N GLN A 129 17.86 2.88 6.15
CA GLN A 129 19.06 3.45 5.52
C GLN A 129 18.81 3.89 4.08
N THR A 130 17.70 3.48 3.48
CA THR A 130 17.39 3.74 2.06
C THR A 130 16.28 4.77 1.87
N LEU A 131 15.52 5.06 2.93
CA LEU A 131 14.43 6.02 2.88
C LEU A 131 14.99 7.43 2.68
N THR A 132 14.71 8.02 1.52
CA THR A 132 15.14 9.38 1.16
C THR A 132 14.02 10.40 1.31
N GLU A 133 12.78 9.95 1.34
CA GLU A 133 11.59 10.81 1.38
C GLU A 133 10.54 10.21 2.32
N LEU A 134 10.15 11.00 3.32
CA LEU A 134 9.05 10.71 4.24
C LEU A 134 8.04 11.86 4.15
N ILE A 135 6.83 11.54 3.74
CA ILE A 135 5.72 12.49 3.65
C ILE A 135 4.62 12.04 4.59
N ILE A 136 4.21 12.93 5.49
CA ILE A 136 3.07 12.73 6.40
C ILE A 136 2.09 13.88 6.16
N MET A 137 0.86 13.56 5.76
CA MET A 137 -0.20 14.52 5.44
C MET A 137 -1.47 14.23 6.23
N ASP A 138 -2.21 15.29 6.59
CA ASP A 138 -3.53 15.23 7.21
C ASP A 138 -3.64 14.28 8.42
N TYR A 139 -2.64 14.33 9.31
CA TYR A 139 -2.61 13.52 10.54
C TYR A 139 -3.40 14.21 11.65
N ILE A 140 -4.56 13.68 12.04
CA ILE A 140 -5.51 14.38 12.94
C ILE A 140 -5.15 14.26 14.43
N ASN A 141 -4.20 13.41 14.84
CA ASN A 141 -3.94 13.15 16.27
C ASN A 141 -2.45 13.23 16.67
N LEU A 142 -1.88 14.44 16.71
CA LEU A 142 -0.52 14.71 17.23
C LEU A 142 -0.48 14.88 18.76
N GLU A 143 -1.17 14.01 19.53
CA GLU A 143 -0.96 13.96 20.99
C GLU A 143 0.22 13.06 21.40
N ALA A 144 0.79 12.30 20.46
CA ALA A 144 2.00 11.50 20.68
C ALA A 144 3.16 12.06 19.86
N GLU A 145 4.25 12.41 20.53
CA GLU A 145 5.53 12.77 19.90
C GLU A 145 5.92 11.70 18.87
N THR A 146 5.81 12.05 17.59
CA THR A 146 6.33 11.20 16.51
C THR A 146 7.83 11.42 16.46
N ILE A 147 8.60 10.59 17.16
CA ILE A 147 10.06 10.63 17.12
C ILE A 147 10.50 9.97 15.80
N ILE A 148 10.76 10.80 14.79
CA ILE A 148 11.39 10.39 13.54
C ILE A 148 12.90 10.39 13.77
N ASP A 149 13.43 9.22 14.12
CA ASP A 149 14.86 9.00 14.33
C ASP A 149 15.48 8.45 13.03
N ALA A 150 15.99 9.35 12.18
CA ALA A 150 16.77 8.96 11.00
C ALA A 150 18.17 8.53 11.46
N PRO A 151 18.68 7.35 11.08
CA PRO A 151 20.05 6.97 11.42
C PRO A 151 21.06 7.92 10.76
N ASP A 152 22.10 8.28 11.52
CA ASP A 152 23.28 9.05 11.06
C ASP A 152 23.96 8.45 9.82
#